data_AF-A0A7S2EJF6-F1
#
_entry.id   AF-A0A7S2EJF6-F1
#
_cell.length_a   1.000
_cell.length_b   1.000
_cell.length_c   1.000
_cell.angle_alpha   90.00
_cell.angle_beta   90.00
_cell.angle_gamma   90.00
#
_symmetry.space_group_name_H-M   'P 1'
#
loop_
_entity.id
_entity.type
_entity.pdbx_description
1 polymer ?
#
loop_
_entity_poly.entity_id
_entity_poly.type
_entity_poly.pdbx_seq_one_letter_code
_entity_poly.pdbx_strand_id
1 'polypeptide(L)'
;MFDLRATQDLTIDKIDIHTRETHMVSVVIYSRQGTFVGHESDFQDWQLHGITEVMGQGDSNPTPVDGFNPIHVTPDSPTGVYVTLQNGVMDYSSSGEVGDLFADDGKLSMTVGTGNRHSFQQFWRNRVFNGRFYYTLGTVTSGPTKAPTLQPTTSPTPYPLQTVSAPFRGGNGQSGVMFDIAAIDSLELVSIDINSESTSNEYTVEVWTIEGSYKDHSHSKDGWTGHGVVVTQGMGEGQPTVLSGFSPIHIEEGQTKGIYITDREGNMKYSSGVNGQGAILVGNENLHVLEGSGCRYPFGKSYTPRVVNANFHYKLASGLHSGVGSTESPSKAPTISPTANPTATRSDSDEKSITTTWESNNGQAGNMFNIQPWKTIMITSFDLHCEKTELVHLKIYMKEGTYIGFEASPASWGDPICETDVIGQGSGNPTPVPDGCFDPITADAFKEYSFYITLTTGDLRYTKINNDDEGDVFVENSDLTVFRGIGVRYEFGGIKGAGGVYRPRLWNGDIKYYVEDECHMKGEPCNVGSDCCVRHVCNDGVCDYMVDAVYF
;
A
#
# COMPACT_ATOMS: atom_id res chain seq x y z
N MET A 1 -2.32 19.75 10.09
CA MET A 1 -1.30 19.17 9.19
C MET A 1 -0.25 20.22 8.90
N PHE A 2 0.98 19.84 8.59
CA PHE A 2 2.10 20.75 8.26
C PHE A 2 3.18 19.95 7.53
N ASP A 3 4.13 20.64 6.87
CA ASP A 3 5.28 19.97 6.26
C ASP A 3 6.49 20.05 7.18
N LEU A 4 7.23 18.96 7.22
CA LEU A 4 8.58 18.89 7.75
C LEU A 4 9.58 18.82 6.60
N ARG A 5 10.73 19.49 6.75
CA ARG A 5 11.87 19.37 5.82
C ARG A 5 13.15 19.19 6.61
N ALA A 6 13.93 18.19 6.26
CA ALA A 6 15.20 17.91 6.90
C ALA A 6 16.38 18.33 6.00
N THR A 7 17.54 18.61 6.60
CA THR A 7 18.80 18.84 5.85
C THR A 7 19.63 17.57 5.66
N GLN A 8 19.23 16.49 6.31
CA GLN A 8 19.79 15.15 6.26
C GLN A 8 18.73 14.17 6.78
N ASP A 9 18.88 12.88 6.52
CA ASP A 9 17.96 11.89 7.07
C ASP A 9 17.84 12.01 8.58
N LEU A 10 16.61 11.98 9.06
CA LEU A 10 16.32 11.93 10.49
C LEU A 10 15.07 11.11 10.74
N THR A 11 14.96 10.64 11.98
CA THR A 11 13.86 9.79 12.44
C THR A 11 13.24 10.42 13.68
N ILE A 12 11.93 10.66 13.63
CA ILE A 12 11.14 11.19 14.75
C ILE A 12 10.45 10.01 15.44
N ASP A 13 10.78 9.77 16.71
CA ASP A 13 10.25 8.65 17.51
C ASP A 13 9.44 9.14 18.73
N LYS A 14 9.44 10.45 18.99
CA LYS A 14 8.67 11.08 20.06
C LYS A 14 8.24 12.49 19.67
N ILE A 15 7.02 12.84 20.06
CA ILE A 15 6.43 14.16 19.83
C ILE A 15 5.77 14.63 21.13
N ASP A 16 5.98 15.88 21.53
CA ASP A 16 5.10 16.52 22.51
C ASP A 16 3.99 17.25 21.76
N ILE A 17 2.73 17.05 22.17
CA ILE A 17 1.59 17.82 21.69
C ILE A 17 1.14 18.84 22.73
N HIS A 18 0.48 19.90 22.30
CA HIS A 18 -0.25 20.82 23.19
C HIS A 18 -1.74 20.51 23.14
N THR A 19 -2.30 20.15 24.29
CA THR A 19 -3.74 19.96 24.48
C THR A 19 -4.16 20.51 25.84
N ARG A 20 -5.35 21.11 25.91
CA ARG A 20 -5.98 21.55 27.16
C ARG A 20 -6.61 20.41 27.98
N GLU A 21 -6.68 19.20 27.43
CA GLU A 21 -7.29 18.07 28.13
C GLU A 21 -6.45 17.63 29.34
N THR A 22 -7.12 17.15 30.38
CA THR A 22 -6.51 16.64 31.63
C THR A 22 -6.92 15.19 31.93
N HIS A 23 -7.38 14.48 30.89
CA HIS A 23 -7.77 13.08 30.92
C HIS A 23 -7.02 12.30 29.83
N MET A 24 -7.25 10.99 29.75
CA MET A 24 -6.71 10.16 28.67
C MET A 24 -7.24 10.64 27.32
N VAL A 25 -6.35 10.87 26.37
CA VAL A 25 -6.66 11.23 24.98
C VAL A 25 -5.94 10.28 24.04
N SER A 26 -6.58 9.96 22.91
CA SER A 26 -6.03 9.09 21.87
C SER A 26 -5.44 9.96 20.76
N VAL A 27 -4.11 9.97 20.67
CA VAL A 27 -3.33 10.72 19.66
C VAL A 27 -3.13 9.84 18.45
N VAL A 28 -3.50 10.34 17.27
CA VAL A 28 -3.30 9.66 15.99
C VAL A 28 -2.30 10.43 15.17
N ILE A 29 -1.30 9.73 14.64
CA ILE A 29 -0.18 10.30 13.91
C ILE A 29 -0.15 9.69 12.52
N TYR A 30 -0.19 10.53 11.49
CA TYR A 30 0.01 10.16 10.10
C TYR A 30 1.18 10.94 9.50
N SER A 31 1.79 10.36 8.46
CA SER A 31 2.66 11.10 7.55
C SER A 31 2.36 10.76 6.10
N ARG A 32 2.88 11.59 5.20
CA ARG A 32 2.96 11.28 3.78
C ARG A 32 4.27 11.79 3.21
N GLN A 33 4.80 11.10 2.21
CA GLN A 33 5.89 11.65 1.41
C GLN A 33 5.33 12.73 0.48
N GLY A 34 6.04 13.86 0.38
CA GLY A 34 5.53 15.07 -0.26
C GLY A 34 4.68 15.95 0.66
N THR A 35 4.24 17.09 0.13
CA THR A 35 3.58 18.15 0.91
C THR A 35 2.18 17.78 1.36
N PHE A 36 1.74 18.15 2.57
CA PHE A 36 0.34 17.94 2.98
C PHE A 36 -0.69 18.72 2.12
N VAL A 37 -0.27 19.75 1.39
CA VAL A 37 -1.15 20.65 0.64
C VAL A 37 -1.83 19.92 -0.53
N GLY A 38 -3.15 20.01 -0.59
CA GLY A 38 -3.96 19.32 -1.60
C GLY A 38 -4.44 17.94 -1.16
N HIS A 39 -3.99 17.46 0.01
CA HIS A 39 -4.30 16.14 0.56
C HIS A 39 -4.96 16.25 1.94
N GLU A 40 -5.47 17.43 2.31
CA GLU A 40 -5.99 17.70 3.65
C GLU A 40 -7.26 16.91 4.00
N SER A 41 -7.94 16.35 2.99
CA SER A 41 -9.18 15.59 3.13
C SER A 41 -9.06 14.14 2.64
N ASP A 42 -7.89 13.74 2.15
CA ASP A 42 -7.73 12.51 1.38
C ASP A 42 -6.97 11.47 2.19
N PHE A 43 -7.66 10.77 3.10
CA PHE A 43 -7.01 9.84 4.05
C PHE A 43 -6.09 8.81 3.37
N GLN A 44 -6.44 8.38 2.15
CA GLN A 44 -5.72 7.34 1.40
C GLN A 44 -4.30 7.76 1.03
N ASP A 45 -4.02 9.07 1.00
CA ASP A 45 -2.70 9.62 0.70
C ASP A 45 -1.77 9.66 1.92
N TRP A 46 -2.23 9.15 3.07
CA TRP A 46 -1.56 9.24 4.35
C TRP A 46 -1.30 7.87 4.97
N GLN A 47 -0.07 7.67 5.44
CA GLN A 47 0.35 6.51 6.20
C GLN A 47 0.11 6.73 7.69
N LEU A 48 -0.60 5.81 8.36
CA LEU A 48 -0.74 5.81 9.82
C LEU A 48 0.54 5.32 10.50
N HIS A 49 1.05 6.08 11.46
CA HIS A 49 2.19 5.70 12.31
C HIS A 49 1.75 5.10 13.63
N GLY A 50 0.60 5.52 14.16
CA GLY A 50 0.08 4.92 15.38
C GLY A 50 -1.08 5.68 15.99
N ILE A 51 -1.75 5.01 16.91
CA ILE A 51 -2.73 5.56 17.83
C ILE A 51 -2.21 5.32 19.25
N THR A 52 -1.84 6.39 19.95
CA THR A 52 -1.29 6.33 21.32
C THR A 52 -2.26 6.95 22.30
N GLU A 53 -2.61 6.23 23.37
CA GLU A 53 -3.35 6.81 24.49
C GLU A 53 -2.38 7.44 25.50
N VAL A 54 -2.57 8.74 25.77
CA VAL A 54 -1.73 9.49 26.72
C VAL A 54 -2.59 10.32 27.66
N MET A 55 -2.10 10.56 28.88
CA MET A 55 -2.75 11.49 29.80
C MET A 55 -2.45 12.93 29.37
N GLY A 56 -3.47 13.68 28.96
CA GLY A 56 -3.35 15.11 28.68
C GLY A 56 -2.83 15.87 29.89
N GLN A 57 -1.84 16.74 29.68
CA GLN A 57 -1.18 17.50 30.75
C GLN A 57 -1.81 18.89 31.00
N GLY A 58 -2.89 19.21 30.29
CA GLY A 58 -3.57 20.49 30.38
C GLY A 58 -2.83 21.64 29.70
N ASP A 59 -3.50 22.80 29.67
CA ASP A 59 -3.03 23.96 28.92
C ASP A 59 -1.63 24.42 29.37
N SER A 60 -0.81 24.85 28.42
CA SER A 60 0.58 25.28 28.58
C SER A 60 1.58 24.21 29.07
N ASN A 61 1.17 22.94 29.20
CA ASN A 61 2.07 21.83 29.51
C ASN A 61 2.25 20.90 28.30
N PRO A 62 3.48 20.55 27.91
CA PRO A 62 3.69 19.58 26.84
C PRO A 62 3.15 18.21 27.28
N THR A 63 2.33 17.59 26.43
CA THR A 63 1.86 16.22 26.61
C THR A 63 2.74 15.29 25.77
N PRO A 64 3.60 14.46 26.38
CA PRO A 64 4.49 13.57 25.64
C PRO A 64 3.71 12.45 24.97
N VAL A 65 4.06 12.18 23.71
CA VAL A 65 3.51 11.10 22.89
C VAL A 65 4.68 10.30 22.34
N ASP A 66 4.70 9.02 22.66
CA ASP A 66 5.61 8.00 22.16
C ASP A 66 4.83 6.76 21.72
N GLY A 67 5.51 5.66 21.41
CA GLY A 67 4.85 4.38 21.09
C GLY A 67 4.15 4.32 19.73
N PHE A 68 4.39 5.30 18.85
CA PHE A 68 4.03 5.27 17.44
C PHE A 68 5.24 4.82 16.60
N ASN A 69 4.99 4.35 15.37
CA ASN A 69 6.06 4.03 14.43
C ASN A 69 6.86 5.29 14.09
N PRO A 70 8.19 5.22 14.02
CA PRO A 70 8.97 6.42 13.75
C PRO A 70 8.66 7.03 12.38
N ILE A 71 8.56 8.36 12.32
CA ILE A 71 8.42 9.10 11.07
C ILE A 71 9.83 9.35 10.51
N HIS A 72 10.07 8.84 9.31
CA HIS A 72 11.30 9.12 8.57
C HIS A 72 11.14 10.38 7.71
N VAL A 73 12.05 11.33 7.87
CA VAL A 73 12.10 12.58 7.10
C VAL A 73 13.42 12.60 6.34
N THR A 74 13.35 12.67 5.01
CA THR A 74 14.51 12.71 4.11
C THR A 74 14.74 14.15 3.61
N PRO A 75 15.94 14.49 3.15
CA PRO A 75 16.24 15.84 2.65
C PRO A 75 15.64 16.14 1.27
N ASP A 76 15.31 15.10 0.49
CA ASP A 76 14.97 15.25 -0.92
C ASP A 76 13.55 15.77 -1.17
N SER A 77 12.64 15.59 -0.19
CA SER A 77 11.25 16.00 -0.31
C SER A 77 10.67 16.40 1.05
N PRO A 78 9.67 17.30 1.10
CA PRO A 78 8.95 17.55 2.34
C PRO A 78 8.20 16.29 2.77
N THR A 79 8.08 16.08 4.08
CA THR A 79 7.20 15.06 4.66
C THR A 79 6.01 15.77 5.29
N GLY A 80 4.82 15.58 4.72
CA GLY A 80 3.57 16.04 5.32
C GLY A 80 3.28 15.24 6.59
N VAL A 81 2.95 15.93 7.68
CA VAL A 81 2.63 15.31 8.98
C VAL A 81 1.25 15.76 9.45
N TYR A 82 0.47 14.81 9.96
CA TYR A 82 -0.82 15.04 10.59
C TYR A 82 -0.86 14.41 11.98
N VAL A 83 -0.94 15.26 13.01
CA VAL A 83 -1.18 14.84 14.39
C VAL A 83 -2.58 15.28 14.78
N THR A 84 -3.37 14.39 15.35
CA THR A 84 -4.78 14.65 15.70
C THR A 84 -5.22 13.88 16.94
N LEU A 85 -6.31 14.31 17.57
CA LEU A 85 -6.90 13.64 18.74
C LEU A 85 -8.27 13.04 18.36
N GLN A 86 -8.55 11.79 18.76
CA GLN A 86 -9.87 11.18 18.53
C GLN A 86 -10.93 11.72 19.50
N ASN A 87 -10.53 11.95 20.76
CA ASN A 87 -11.40 12.27 21.89
C ASN A 87 -10.85 13.45 22.73
N GLY A 88 -10.52 14.57 22.07
CA GLY A 88 -10.04 15.78 22.74
C GLY A 88 -9.77 16.93 21.77
N VAL A 89 -9.26 18.06 22.27
CA VAL A 89 -8.87 19.21 21.44
C VAL A 89 -7.37 19.43 21.43
N MET A 90 -6.79 19.51 20.23
CA MET A 90 -5.41 19.96 20.04
C MET A 90 -5.36 21.48 19.97
N ASP A 91 -4.46 22.08 20.74
CA ASP A 91 -4.21 23.51 20.72
C ASP A 91 -3.16 23.85 19.66
N TYR A 92 -3.44 24.88 18.87
CA TYR A 92 -2.58 25.36 17.79
C TYR A 92 -2.50 26.89 17.82
N SER A 93 -1.45 27.44 17.22
CA SER A 93 -1.31 28.89 17.01
C SER A 93 -1.80 29.31 15.63
N SER A 94 -2.10 30.60 15.43
CA SER A 94 -2.43 31.16 14.11
C SER A 94 -1.40 32.23 13.74
N SER A 95 -0.51 31.90 12.81
CA SER A 95 0.57 32.77 12.33
C SER A 95 0.94 32.38 10.90
N GLY A 96 1.30 33.36 10.06
CA GLY A 96 1.73 33.16 8.68
C GLY A 96 0.67 32.59 7.73
N GLU A 97 1.08 32.28 6.51
CA GLU A 97 0.30 31.57 5.50
C GLU A 97 0.77 30.11 5.35
N VAL A 98 -0.13 29.21 4.95
CA VAL A 98 0.21 27.80 4.67
C VAL A 98 1.44 27.71 3.75
N GLY A 99 2.46 26.97 4.21
CA GLY A 99 3.73 26.77 3.51
C GLY A 99 4.87 27.67 3.98
N ASP A 100 4.58 28.75 4.72
CA ASP A 100 5.60 29.62 5.30
C ASP A 100 6.47 28.84 6.30
N LEU A 101 7.78 29.10 6.31
CA LEU A 101 8.68 28.56 7.32
C LEU A 101 8.29 29.11 8.71
N PHE A 102 7.97 28.22 9.66
CA PHE A 102 7.59 28.61 11.02
C PHE A 102 8.70 28.38 12.05
N ALA A 103 9.33 27.21 12.01
CA ALA A 103 10.39 26.83 12.94
C ALA A 103 11.52 26.11 12.20
N ASP A 104 12.76 26.33 12.63
CA ASP A 104 13.96 25.73 12.05
C ASP A 104 15.03 25.66 13.14
N ASP A 105 15.63 24.48 13.34
CA ASP A 105 16.78 24.27 14.24
C ASP A 105 18.10 24.03 13.49
N GLY A 106 18.09 24.17 12.16
CA GLY A 106 19.20 23.92 11.24
C GLY A 106 19.26 22.47 10.72
N LYS A 107 18.47 21.56 11.28
CA LYS A 107 18.40 20.15 10.88
C LYS A 107 17.00 19.73 10.44
N LEU A 108 15.99 20.18 11.17
CA LEU A 108 14.59 19.98 10.88
C LEU A 108 13.89 21.34 10.86
N SER A 109 13.14 21.59 9.80
CA SER A 109 12.29 22.76 9.66
C SER A 109 10.83 22.35 9.51
N MET A 110 9.92 23.21 9.99
CA MET A 110 8.48 23.01 9.97
C MET A 110 7.78 24.22 9.36
N THR A 111 6.77 23.96 8.53
CA THR A 111 5.95 25.02 7.91
C THR A 111 4.68 25.32 8.69
N VAL A 112 4.11 26.50 8.46
CA VAL A 112 2.72 26.81 8.77
C VAL A 112 1.82 25.88 7.95
N GLY A 113 0.80 25.31 8.59
CA GLY A 113 -0.13 24.41 7.94
C GLY A 113 -1.59 24.65 8.29
N THR A 114 -2.32 23.59 8.57
CA THR A 114 -3.76 23.57 8.78
C THR A 114 -4.12 23.00 10.14
N GLY A 115 -5.22 23.49 10.73
CA GLY A 115 -5.90 22.84 11.84
C GLY A 115 -7.02 22.01 11.24
N ASN A 116 -7.07 20.72 11.53
CA ASN A 116 -8.04 19.80 10.93
C ASN A 116 -8.87 19.17 12.02
N ARG A 117 -10.16 18.96 11.76
CA ARG A 117 -10.94 17.99 12.53
C ARG A 117 -10.39 16.58 12.28
N HIS A 118 -10.48 15.73 13.30
CA HIS A 118 -10.06 14.32 13.22
C HIS A 118 -10.62 13.61 11.99
N SER A 119 -9.90 12.59 11.51
CA SER A 119 -10.25 11.80 10.33
C SER A 119 -10.44 12.61 9.05
N PHE A 120 -9.47 13.48 8.73
CA PHE A 120 -9.39 14.19 7.45
C PHE A 120 -10.65 15.01 7.10
N GLN A 121 -11.36 15.48 8.14
CA GLN A 121 -12.54 16.32 7.97
C GLN A 121 -12.15 17.79 7.70
N GLN A 122 -13.15 18.68 7.78
CA GLN A 122 -12.99 20.11 7.62
C GLN A 122 -11.71 20.65 8.27
N PHE A 123 -11.00 21.49 7.52
CA PHE A 123 -9.76 22.11 7.94
C PHE A 123 -9.79 23.62 7.80
N TRP A 124 -8.94 24.27 8.59
CA TRP A 124 -8.71 25.71 8.58
C TRP A 124 -7.25 25.97 8.26
N ARG A 125 -7.00 26.75 7.21
CA ARG A 125 -5.66 27.18 6.80
C ARG A 125 -5.04 28.11 7.85
N ASN A 126 -3.74 28.28 7.75
CA ASN A 126 -2.93 29.23 8.51
C ASN A 126 -2.98 28.91 10.01
N ARG A 127 -2.67 27.66 10.34
CA ARG A 127 -2.52 27.14 11.70
C ARG A 127 -1.15 26.52 11.87
N VAL A 128 -0.61 26.62 13.05
CA VAL A 128 0.72 26.14 13.39
C VAL A 128 0.63 25.14 14.50
N PHE A 129 1.32 24.01 14.33
CA PHE A 129 1.43 22.99 15.35
C PHE A 129 2.18 23.52 16.58
N ASN A 130 1.51 23.44 17.73
CA ASN A 130 2.13 23.72 19.02
C ASN A 130 2.63 22.41 19.62
N GLY A 131 3.93 22.18 19.55
CA GLY A 131 4.52 20.97 20.08
C GLY A 131 6.03 20.93 19.93
N ARG A 132 6.61 19.75 20.15
CA ARG A 132 8.04 19.51 20.03
C ARG A 132 8.29 18.16 19.37
N PHE A 133 9.25 18.11 18.44
CA PHE A 133 9.75 16.86 17.88
C PHE A 133 11.05 16.46 18.59
N TYR A 134 11.17 15.19 18.93
CA TYR A 134 12.43 14.57 19.30
C TYR A 134 12.82 13.68 18.13
N TYR A 135 14.06 13.83 17.67
CA TYR A 135 14.53 13.06 16.53
C TYR A 135 15.98 12.66 16.72
N THR A 136 16.33 11.54 16.10
CA THR A 136 17.71 11.11 15.93
C THR A 136 18.16 11.46 14.52
N LEU A 137 19.31 12.11 14.41
CA LEU A 137 19.96 12.31 13.13
C LEU A 137 20.41 10.96 12.57
N GLY A 138 20.05 10.70 11.32
CA GLY A 138 20.73 9.71 10.50
C GLY A 138 22.21 10.07 10.44
N THR A 139 23.08 9.06 10.44
CA THR A 139 24.52 9.31 10.39
C THR A 139 24.86 10.01 9.07
N VAL A 140 25.29 11.27 9.16
CA VAL A 140 26.07 11.90 8.09
C VAL A 140 27.34 11.06 8.00
N THR A 141 27.48 10.25 6.96
CA THR A 141 28.67 9.41 6.73
C THR A 141 29.88 10.28 6.41
N SER A 142 30.41 10.95 7.44
CA SER A 142 31.77 11.47 7.47
C SER A 142 32.71 10.36 7.93
N GLY A 143 32.91 9.36 7.06
CA GLY A 143 33.91 8.30 7.21
C GLY A 143 33.66 7.28 8.34
N PRO A 144 34.16 6.04 8.20
CA PRO A 144 33.95 5.00 9.20
C PRO A 144 34.77 5.28 10.47
N THR A 145 34.11 5.35 11.63
CA THR A 145 34.83 5.36 12.92
C THR A 145 35.11 3.91 13.34
N LYS A 146 36.37 3.64 13.73
CA LYS A 146 36.82 2.37 14.32
C LYS A 146 36.31 2.22 15.76
N ALA A 147 35.05 1.81 15.97
CA ALA A 147 34.60 0.98 17.09
C ALA A 147 33.06 0.98 17.20
N PRO A 148 32.42 -0.20 17.38
CA PRO A 148 31.00 -0.26 17.69
C PRO A 148 30.78 0.16 19.16
N THR A 149 29.89 1.13 19.39
CA THR A 149 29.56 1.59 20.76
C THR A 149 28.06 1.58 20.96
N LEU A 150 27.41 0.42 21.04
CA LEU A 150 26.13 0.30 21.74
C LEU A 150 26.05 -1.06 22.45
N GLN A 151 25.80 -0.98 23.76
CA GLN A 151 25.50 -2.12 24.63
C GLN A 151 24.03 -2.53 24.39
N PRO A 152 23.67 -3.83 24.35
CA PRO A 152 22.30 -4.26 24.10
C PRO A 152 21.36 -3.69 25.16
N THR A 153 20.32 -2.97 24.74
CA THR A 153 19.22 -2.55 25.62
C THR A 153 18.35 -3.75 25.95
N THR A 154 18.13 -4.01 27.24
CA THR A 154 17.30 -5.10 27.76
C THR A 154 15.80 -4.78 27.80
N SER A 155 15.36 -3.78 27.04
CA SER A 155 13.94 -3.43 26.92
C SER A 155 13.43 -4.03 25.61
N PRO A 156 12.35 -4.84 25.62
CA PRO A 156 11.74 -5.27 24.37
C PRO A 156 11.32 -4.00 23.62
N THR A 157 11.93 -3.77 22.45
CA THR A 157 11.45 -2.78 21.50
C THR A 157 10.03 -3.21 21.13
N PRO A 158 8.99 -2.39 21.35
CA PRO A 158 7.67 -2.70 20.83
C PRO A 158 7.80 -2.91 19.32
N TYR A 159 7.31 -4.03 18.79
CA TYR A 159 7.27 -4.22 17.35
C TYR A 159 6.39 -3.11 16.74
N PRO A 160 6.83 -2.51 15.62
CA PRO A 160 6.06 -1.44 14.99
C PRO A 160 4.66 -1.93 14.64
N LEU A 161 3.68 -1.03 14.76
CA LEU A 161 2.30 -1.28 14.35
C LEU A 161 2.29 -1.49 12.82
N GLN A 162 1.75 -2.60 12.36
CA GLN A 162 1.61 -2.90 10.94
C GLN A 162 0.17 -2.73 10.48
N THR A 163 -0.03 -2.51 9.18
CA THR A 163 -1.37 -2.34 8.60
C THR A 163 -1.54 -3.20 7.35
N VAL A 164 -2.65 -3.92 7.27
CA VAL A 164 -3.15 -4.51 6.02
C VAL A 164 -4.46 -3.80 5.66
N SER A 165 -4.56 -3.26 4.45
CA SER A 165 -5.71 -2.48 4.01
C SER A 165 -6.53 -3.23 2.97
N ALA A 166 -7.82 -3.40 3.21
CA ALA A 166 -8.80 -3.88 2.25
C ALA A 166 -9.54 -2.70 1.57
N PRO A 167 -10.14 -2.91 0.38
CA PRO A 167 -10.69 -1.80 -0.41
C PRO A 167 -11.82 -1.04 0.29
N PHE A 168 -11.87 0.28 0.20
CA PHE A 168 -12.99 1.12 0.69
C PHE A 168 -14.09 1.38 -0.38
N ARG A 169 -14.23 0.48 -1.37
CA ARG A 169 -15.11 0.66 -2.55
C ARG A 169 -16.62 0.74 -2.26
N GLY A 170 -17.11 0.15 -1.17
CA GLY A 170 -18.53 0.14 -0.79
C GLY A 170 -19.41 -0.67 -1.74
N GLY A 171 -20.67 -0.22 -1.93
CA GLY A 171 -21.61 -0.75 -2.94
C GLY A 171 -22.56 -1.84 -2.47
N ASN A 172 -22.28 -2.50 -1.34
CA ASN A 172 -23.27 -3.29 -0.59
C ASN A 172 -23.25 -2.88 0.89
N GLY A 173 -24.29 -3.27 1.63
CA GLY A 173 -24.28 -3.12 3.08
C GLY A 173 -25.32 -3.96 3.80
N GLN A 174 -25.07 -4.16 5.09
CA GLN A 174 -25.93 -4.84 6.05
C GLN A 174 -25.41 -4.51 7.46
N SER A 175 -26.08 -4.97 8.52
CA SER A 175 -25.64 -4.70 9.88
C SER A 175 -24.25 -5.25 10.25
N GLY A 176 -23.72 -6.25 9.55
CA GLY A 176 -22.37 -6.72 9.84
C GLY A 176 -21.72 -7.50 8.71
N VAL A 177 -20.44 -7.83 8.94
CA VAL A 177 -19.58 -8.56 8.01
C VAL A 177 -18.76 -9.60 8.78
N MET A 178 -18.79 -10.84 8.32
CA MET A 178 -18.03 -11.96 8.85
C MET A 178 -16.96 -12.35 7.85
N PHE A 179 -15.72 -12.56 8.29
CA PHE A 179 -14.59 -12.94 7.44
C PHE A 179 -13.57 -13.69 8.27
N ASP A 180 -12.59 -14.30 7.63
CA ASP A 180 -11.49 -14.99 8.31
C ASP A 180 -10.20 -14.20 8.18
N ILE A 181 -9.39 -14.21 9.23
CA ILE A 181 -7.97 -13.82 9.18
C ILE A 181 -7.14 -15.09 9.38
N ALA A 182 -6.30 -15.42 8.40
CA ALA A 182 -5.30 -16.47 8.50
C ALA A 182 -3.95 -15.83 8.84
N ALA A 183 -3.44 -16.09 10.05
CA ALA A 183 -2.14 -15.61 10.49
C ALA A 183 -1.02 -16.48 9.89
N ILE A 184 -0.02 -15.82 9.31
CA ILE A 184 1.25 -16.43 8.93
C ILE A 184 2.22 -16.30 10.10
N ASP A 185 2.23 -15.14 10.77
CA ASP A 185 2.97 -14.87 12.01
C ASP A 185 2.01 -14.63 13.18
N SER A 186 2.49 -14.89 14.40
CA SER A 186 1.71 -14.58 15.61
C SER A 186 1.53 -13.06 15.74
N LEU A 187 0.27 -12.62 15.87
CA LEU A 187 -0.09 -11.21 15.84
C LEU A 187 -1.16 -10.84 16.87
N GLU A 188 -1.18 -9.56 17.23
CA GLU A 188 -2.17 -8.90 18.06
C GLU A 188 -2.85 -7.80 17.24
N LEU A 189 -4.10 -8.01 16.84
CA LEU A 189 -4.91 -7.00 16.15
C LEU A 189 -5.48 -6.01 17.17
N VAL A 190 -5.11 -4.75 17.04
CA VAL A 190 -5.36 -3.69 18.05
C VAL A 190 -6.38 -2.64 17.59
N SER A 191 -6.56 -2.47 16.29
CA SER A 191 -7.56 -1.55 15.74
C SER A 191 -8.01 -1.99 14.35
N ILE A 192 -9.25 -1.65 13.99
CA ILE A 192 -9.83 -1.91 12.68
C ILE A 192 -10.53 -0.63 12.21
N ASP A 193 -10.14 -0.08 11.07
CA ASP A 193 -10.89 0.98 10.44
C ASP A 193 -11.94 0.37 9.53
N ILE A 194 -13.23 0.65 9.74
CA ILE A 194 -14.30 0.07 8.93
C ILE A 194 -14.93 1.10 8.00
N ASN A 195 -15.46 0.64 6.86
CA ASN A 195 -16.31 1.47 6.01
C ASN A 195 -17.77 1.43 6.48
N SER A 196 -18.30 2.53 7.03
CA SER A 196 -19.67 2.63 7.52
C SER A 196 -20.39 3.84 6.92
N GLU A 197 -21.66 3.72 6.54
CA GLU A 197 -22.45 4.92 6.15
C GLU A 197 -22.91 5.78 7.34
N SER A 198 -22.71 5.31 8.58
CA SER A 198 -23.07 6.07 9.75
C SER A 198 -22.32 7.40 9.77
N THR A 199 -23.03 8.48 10.07
CA THR A 199 -22.46 9.81 10.35
C THR A 199 -22.76 10.26 11.79
N SER A 200 -23.21 9.33 12.63
CA SER A 200 -23.56 9.59 14.03
C SER A 200 -22.31 9.86 14.86
N ASN A 201 -22.38 10.83 15.77
CA ASN A 201 -21.31 11.07 16.75
C ASN A 201 -21.22 9.95 17.82
N GLU A 202 -22.28 9.14 17.96
CA GLU A 202 -22.32 7.98 18.84
C GLU A 202 -22.75 6.76 18.01
N TYR A 203 -21.81 6.25 17.22
CA TYR A 203 -21.97 5.04 16.44
C TYR A 203 -21.42 3.84 17.22
N THR A 204 -22.26 2.81 17.40
CA THR A 204 -21.96 1.66 18.26
C THR A 204 -21.70 0.42 17.42
N VAL A 205 -20.53 -0.19 17.59
CA VAL A 205 -20.10 -1.37 16.84
C VAL A 205 -19.60 -2.45 17.80
N GLU A 206 -20.02 -3.69 17.57
CA GLU A 206 -19.60 -4.87 18.32
C GLU A 206 -18.54 -5.64 17.50
N VAL A 207 -17.46 -6.09 18.16
CA VAL A 207 -16.41 -6.92 17.56
C VAL A 207 -16.40 -8.30 18.22
N TRP A 208 -16.53 -9.35 17.43
CA TRP A 208 -16.59 -10.74 17.87
C TRP A 208 -15.56 -11.58 17.12
N THR A 209 -15.06 -12.64 17.77
CA THR A 209 -14.20 -13.65 17.13
C THR A 209 -14.62 -15.07 17.44
N ILE A 210 -14.22 -16.00 16.60
CA ILE A 210 -14.32 -17.43 16.84
C ILE A 210 -13.03 -18.13 16.39
N GLU A 211 -12.62 -19.17 17.11
CA GLU A 211 -11.47 -19.98 16.71
C GLU A 211 -11.78 -20.78 15.45
N GLY A 212 -10.84 -20.81 14.49
CA GLY A 212 -11.09 -21.38 13.17
C GLY A 212 -11.95 -20.46 12.29
N SER A 213 -12.57 -21.03 11.26
CA SER A 213 -13.34 -20.25 10.28
C SER A 213 -14.74 -19.85 10.78
N TYR A 214 -15.22 -18.68 10.39
CA TYR A 214 -16.58 -18.21 10.67
C TYR A 214 -17.67 -19.03 9.95
N LYS A 215 -17.34 -19.76 8.87
CA LYS A 215 -18.29 -20.31 7.88
C LYS A 215 -19.43 -21.12 8.51
N ASP A 216 -19.11 -22.03 9.41
CA ASP A 216 -20.09 -22.92 10.06
C ASP A 216 -20.80 -22.27 11.26
N HIS A 217 -20.43 -21.03 11.60
CA HIS A 217 -20.90 -20.30 12.78
C HIS A 217 -21.61 -18.99 12.41
N SER A 218 -21.99 -18.84 11.14
CA SER A 218 -22.54 -17.59 10.59
C SER A 218 -24.00 -17.30 10.97
N HIS A 219 -24.66 -18.24 11.67
CA HIS A 219 -26.09 -18.17 12.03
C HIS A 219 -26.37 -18.39 13.51
N SER A 220 -25.34 -18.45 14.35
CA SER A 220 -25.49 -18.52 15.81
C SER A 220 -24.37 -17.74 16.50
N LYS A 221 -24.70 -17.15 17.64
CA LYS A 221 -23.72 -16.53 18.54
C LYS A 221 -22.92 -17.58 19.32
N ASP A 222 -23.38 -18.81 19.38
CA ASP A 222 -22.73 -19.88 20.14
C ASP A 222 -21.29 -20.10 19.63
N GLY A 223 -20.32 -20.09 20.55
CA GLY A 223 -18.90 -20.23 20.24
C GLY A 223 -18.16 -18.91 19.94
N TRP A 224 -18.88 -17.82 19.67
CA TRP A 224 -18.27 -16.50 19.48
C TRP A 224 -17.87 -15.84 20.80
N THR A 225 -16.68 -15.26 20.82
CA THR A 225 -16.13 -14.46 21.92
C THR A 225 -16.22 -12.98 21.55
N GLY A 226 -16.82 -12.16 22.42
CA GLY A 226 -16.93 -10.71 22.20
C GLY A 226 -15.72 -9.97 22.77
N HIS A 227 -15.15 -9.06 22.00
CA HIS A 227 -13.98 -8.25 22.39
C HIS A 227 -14.35 -6.86 22.91
N GLY A 228 -15.62 -6.47 22.77
CA GLY A 228 -16.13 -5.23 23.32
C GLY A 228 -17.22 -4.62 22.46
N VAL A 229 -17.77 -3.51 22.97
CA VAL A 229 -18.65 -2.61 22.23
C VAL A 229 -17.91 -1.28 22.10
N VAL A 230 -17.59 -0.92 20.87
CA VAL A 230 -16.91 0.33 20.53
C VAL A 230 -17.97 1.40 20.27
N VAL A 231 -17.85 2.53 20.96
CA VAL A 231 -18.62 3.75 20.66
C VAL A 231 -17.66 4.76 20.04
N THR A 232 -17.91 5.10 18.78
CA THR A 232 -17.04 5.98 17.98
C THR A 232 -17.90 6.95 17.16
N GLN A 233 -17.27 7.90 16.45
CA GLN A 233 -17.96 8.70 15.45
C GLN A 233 -18.01 7.94 14.12
N GLY A 234 -19.21 7.74 13.58
CA GLY A 234 -19.39 7.28 12.20
C GLY A 234 -18.92 8.34 11.21
N MET A 235 -18.12 7.94 10.23
CA MET A 235 -17.45 8.85 9.30
C MET A 235 -18.13 8.98 7.93
N GLY A 236 -19.16 8.18 7.65
CA GLY A 236 -19.83 8.10 6.36
C GLY A 236 -19.10 7.19 5.37
N GLU A 237 -19.83 6.76 4.34
CA GLU A 237 -19.34 5.75 3.40
C GLU A 237 -18.10 6.24 2.65
N GLY A 238 -17.12 5.36 2.51
CA GLY A 238 -15.82 5.64 1.89
C GLY A 238 -14.81 6.30 2.82
N GLN A 239 -15.21 6.69 4.04
CA GLN A 239 -14.32 7.26 5.05
C GLN A 239 -14.05 6.24 6.19
N PRO A 240 -12.79 6.09 6.64
CA PRO A 240 -12.41 5.20 7.75
C PRO A 240 -13.14 5.58 9.04
N THR A 241 -14.03 4.70 9.49
CA THR A 241 -14.60 4.76 10.84
C THR A 241 -13.72 3.91 11.75
N VAL A 242 -12.88 4.57 12.55
CA VAL A 242 -11.89 3.88 13.40
C VAL A 242 -12.60 3.13 14.53
N LEU A 243 -12.36 1.82 14.60
CA LEU A 243 -12.66 1.01 15.77
C LEU A 243 -11.38 0.78 16.55
N SER A 244 -11.26 1.49 17.68
CA SER A 244 -10.22 1.32 18.68
C SER A 244 -10.87 1.07 20.05
N GLY A 245 -10.09 0.56 21.01
CA GLY A 245 -10.57 0.34 22.39
C GLY A 245 -11.35 -0.96 22.63
N PHE A 246 -11.43 -1.86 21.65
CA PHE A 246 -11.81 -3.25 21.91
C PHE A 246 -10.62 -4.03 22.51
N SER A 247 -10.89 -5.13 23.22
CA SER A 247 -9.84 -6.00 23.77
C SER A 247 -8.99 -6.58 22.64
N PRO A 248 -7.65 -6.44 22.64
CA PRO A 248 -6.84 -6.87 21.52
C PRO A 248 -7.02 -8.34 21.15
N ILE A 249 -7.12 -8.60 19.84
CA ILE A 249 -7.39 -9.94 19.30
C ILE A 249 -6.06 -10.62 18.98
N HIS A 250 -5.75 -11.71 19.68
CA HIS A 250 -4.52 -12.47 19.48
C HIS A 250 -4.75 -13.63 18.51
N ILE A 251 -3.96 -13.72 17.44
CA ILE A 251 -4.00 -14.81 16.46
C ILE A 251 -2.59 -15.42 16.40
N GLU A 252 -2.45 -16.69 16.78
CA GLU A 252 -1.16 -17.37 16.76
C GLU A 252 -0.76 -17.77 15.34
N GLU A 253 0.54 -17.97 15.13
CA GLU A 253 1.13 -18.45 13.86
C GLU A 253 0.36 -19.64 13.27
N GLY A 254 0.02 -19.55 11.99
CA GLY A 254 -0.70 -20.60 11.26
C GLY A 254 -2.18 -20.77 11.61
N GLN A 255 -2.71 -20.02 12.60
CA GLN A 255 -4.12 -20.09 12.95
C GLN A 255 -4.99 -19.29 11.99
N THR A 256 -6.22 -19.76 11.79
CA THR A 256 -7.29 -18.96 11.22
C THR A 256 -8.24 -18.56 12.34
N LYS A 257 -8.63 -17.28 12.37
CA LYS A 257 -9.64 -16.75 13.29
C LYS A 257 -10.75 -16.07 12.52
N GLY A 258 -11.98 -16.50 12.76
CA GLY A 258 -13.18 -15.89 12.23
C GLY A 258 -13.47 -14.61 12.99
N ILE A 259 -13.71 -13.53 12.26
CA ILE A 259 -14.02 -12.20 12.77
C ILE A 259 -15.44 -11.84 12.35
N TYR A 260 -16.19 -11.22 13.26
CA TYR A 260 -17.49 -10.64 12.98
C TYR A 260 -17.56 -9.22 13.54
N ILE A 261 -17.77 -8.26 12.65
CA ILE A 261 -17.95 -6.85 12.99
C ILE A 261 -19.40 -6.49 12.68
N THR A 262 -20.12 -5.92 13.65
CA THR A 262 -21.53 -5.60 13.48
C THR A 262 -22.00 -4.37 14.22
N ASP A 263 -22.91 -3.63 13.60
CA ASP A 263 -23.75 -2.62 14.21
C ASP A 263 -25.20 -3.15 14.34
N ARG A 264 -26.12 -2.34 14.88
CA ARG A 264 -27.56 -2.68 14.97
C ARG A 264 -28.39 -2.01 13.88
N GLU A 265 -27.86 -0.98 13.26
CA GLU A 265 -28.56 -0.03 12.40
C GLU A 265 -28.53 -0.43 10.92
N GLY A 266 -27.67 -1.36 10.51
CA GLY A 266 -27.49 -1.73 9.10
C GLY A 266 -26.45 -0.90 8.36
N ASN A 267 -25.58 -0.17 9.06
CA ASN A 267 -24.70 0.83 8.44
C ASN A 267 -23.41 0.23 7.87
N MET A 268 -23.17 -1.08 8.05
CA MET A 268 -21.93 -1.69 7.63
C MET A 268 -21.81 -1.77 6.11
N LYS A 269 -20.74 -1.21 5.54
CA LYS A 269 -20.47 -1.24 4.10
C LYS A 269 -19.35 -2.21 3.77
N TYR A 270 -19.61 -3.00 2.74
CA TYR A 270 -18.69 -4.01 2.23
C TYR A 270 -18.92 -4.18 0.72
N SER A 271 -18.00 -4.80 0.03
CA SER A 271 -18.12 -5.00 -1.43
C SER A 271 -18.54 -6.44 -1.78
N SER A 272 -18.96 -6.65 -3.02
CA SER A 272 -19.21 -7.99 -3.55
C SER A 272 -17.88 -8.75 -3.60
N GLY A 273 -17.85 -9.99 -3.12
CA GLY A 273 -16.73 -10.89 -3.40
C GLY A 273 -16.85 -11.47 -4.81
N VAL A 274 -15.73 -11.86 -5.38
CA VAL A 274 -15.66 -12.40 -6.76
C VAL A 274 -15.00 -13.77 -6.81
N ASN A 275 -14.15 -14.09 -5.82
CA ASN A 275 -13.36 -15.32 -5.79
C ASN A 275 -14.00 -16.41 -4.92
N GLY A 276 -15.01 -16.08 -4.12
CA GLY A 276 -15.74 -17.02 -3.26
C GLY A 276 -15.21 -17.04 -1.83
N GLN A 277 -16.05 -17.48 -0.87
CA GLN A 277 -15.69 -17.41 0.55
C GLN A 277 -14.39 -18.15 0.89
N GLY A 278 -13.52 -17.50 1.64
CA GLY A 278 -12.22 -18.03 2.05
C GLY A 278 -11.12 -17.91 1.00
N ALA A 279 -11.38 -17.31 -0.16
CA ALA A 279 -10.32 -16.82 -1.03
C ALA A 279 -9.58 -15.67 -0.34
N ILE A 280 -8.30 -15.48 -0.64
CA ILE A 280 -7.54 -14.34 -0.09
C ILE A 280 -8.12 -13.05 -0.68
N LEU A 281 -8.46 -12.10 0.20
CA LEU A 281 -8.91 -10.77 -0.16
C LEU A 281 -7.72 -9.82 -0.23
N VAL A 282 -6.98 -9.70 0.88
CA VAL A 282 -5.76 -8.89 1.01
C VAL A 282 -4.84 -9.53 2.03
N GLY A 283 -3.55 -9.22 1.99
CA GLY A 283 -2.61 -9.76 2.97
C GLY A 283 -1.18 -9.35 2.69
N ASN A 284 -0.29 -9.77 3.58
CA ASN A 284 1.16 -9.60 3.47
C ASN A 284 1.86 -10.83 4.07
N GLU A 285 3.15 -10.74 4.35
CA GLU A 285 3.95 -11.83 4.91
C GLU A 285 3.50 -12.31 6.29
N ASN A 286 2.71 -11.51 7.02
CA ASN A 286 2.32 -11.81 8.40
C ASN A 286 0.89 -12.35 8.50
N LEU A 287 -0.02 -11.97 7.60
CA LEU A 287 -1.41 -12.42 7.62
C LEU A 287 -2.09 -12.32 6.25
N HIS A 288 -3.13 -13.11 6.06
CA HIS A 288 -4.12 -12.96 5.00
C HIS A 288 -5.51 -12.70 5.59
N VAL A 289 -6.21 -11.69 5.07
CA VAL A 289 -7.64 -11.47 5.27
C VAL A 289 -8.37 -12.16 4.12
N LEU A 290 -9.42 -12.93 4.42
CA LEU A 290 -10.12 -13.75 3.43
C LEU A 290 -11.51 -13.19 3.09
N GLU A 291 -11.99 -13.48 1.89
CA GLU A 291 -13.36 -13.17 1.47
C GLU A 291 -14.37 -13.81 2.44
N GLY A 292 -15.36 -13.02 2.80
CA GLY A 292 -16.31 -13.31 3.86
C GLY A 292 -17.77 -13.28 3.41
N SER A 293 -18.63 -12.80 4.30
CA SER A 293 -20.07 -12.70 4.11
C SER A 293 -20.65 -11.50 4.84
N GLY A 294 -21.57 -10.79 4.19
CA GLY A 294 -22.41 -9.81 4.86
C GLY A 294 -23.47 -10.52 5.69
N CYS A 295 -23.76 -10.06 6.90
CA CYS A 295 -24.70 -10.74 7.80
C CYS A 295 -25.64 -9.74 8.46
N ARG A 296 -26.95 -10.05 8.47
CA ARG A 296 -27.96 -9.26 9.18
C ARG A 296 -27.80 -9.44 10.68
N TYR A 297 -27.93 -8.36 11.46
CA TYR A 297 -27.74 -8.40 12.90
C TYR A 297 -28.66 -9.43 13.61
N PRO A 298 -28.17 -10.11 14.67
CA PRO A 298 -26.75 -10.29 15.03
C PRO A 298 -26.12 -11.52 14.36
N PHE A 299 -26.91 -12.51 13.96
CA PHE A 299 -26.44 -13.73 13.29
C PHE A 299 -27.55 -14.23 12.35
N GLY A 300 -28.07 -13.29 11.56
CA GLY A 300 -29.25 -13.45 10.73
C GLY A 300 -28.92 -14.03 9.37
N LYS A 301 -29.62 -13.57 8.34
CA LYS A 301 -29.37 -13.99 6.96
C LYS A 301 -28.00 -13.50 6.50
N SER A 302 -27.22 -14.41 5.92
CA SER A 302 -25.90 -14.13 5.35
C SER A 302 -25.98 -13.99 3.82
N TYR A 303 -25.11 -13.14 3.28
CA TYR A 303 -24.98 -12.81 1.87
C TYR A 303 -23.53 -13.07 1.48
N THR A 304 -23.34 -13.88 0.45
CA THR A 304 -22.04 -14.41 0.06
C THR A 304 -21.88 -14.44 -1.45
N PRO A 305 -20.65 -14.29 -1.96
CA PRO A 305 -19.44 -13.86 -1.24
C PRO A 305 -19.44 -12.33 -1.01
N ARG A 306 -18.87 -11.86 0.11
CA ARG A 306 -18.70 -10.42 0.40
C ARG A 306 -17.31 -10.17 0.97
N VAL A 307 -16.71 -9.05 0.62
CA VAL A 307 -15.36 -8.69 1.07
C VAL A 307 -15.44 -7.54 2.05
N VAL A 308 -14.69 -7.63 3.14
CA VAL A 308 -14.65 -6.58 4.15
C VAL A 308 -13.92 -5.35 3.60
N ASN A 309 -14.46 -4.17 3.90
CA ASN A 309 -13.88 -2.90 3.52
C ASN A 309 -13.29 -2.25 4.77
N ALA A 310 -12.05 -2.61 5.09
CA ALA A 310 -11.43 -2.22 6.34
C ALA A 310 -9.90 -2.17 6.29
N ASN A 311 -9.29 -1.36 7.17
CA ASN A 311 -7.86 -1.45 7.48
C ASN A 311 -7.68 -2.21 8.80
N PHE A 312 -6.67 -3.08 8.84
CA PHE A 312 -6.36 -3.93 9.98
C PHE A 312 -5.03 -3.53 10.58
N HIS A 313 -5.04 -2.99 11.79
CA HIS A 313 -3.83 -2.53 12.48
C HIS A 313 -3.43 -3.55 13.55
N TYR A 314 -2.25 -4.15 13.42
CA TYR A 314 -1.77 -5.22 14.28
C TYR A 314 -0.31 -5.06 14.68
N LYS A 315 0.08 -5.72 15.76
CA LYS A 315 1.48 -5.86 16.19
C LYS A 315 1.88 -7.31 16.06
N LEU A 316 3.15 -7.58 15.79
CA LEU A 316 3.68 -8.94 15.92
C LEU A 316 3.87 -9.27 17.39
N ALA A 317 3.42 -10.46 17.79
CA ALA A 317 3.63 -10.96 19.13
C ALA A 317 5.13 -11.24 19.32
N SER A 318 5.73 -10.72 20.40
CA SER A 318 7.14 -10.90 20.66
C SER A 318 7.47 -12.35 20.99
N GLY A 319 8.12 -13.04 20.05
CA GLY A 319 8.91 -14.25 20.30
C GLY A 319 8.33 -15.55 19.74
N LEU A 320 8.74 -15.88 18.51
CA LEU A 320 9.25 -17.20 18.08
C LEU A 320 9.52 -17.15 16.57
N HIS A 321 10.48 -16.33 16.14
CA HIS A 321 11.15 -16.63 14.88
C HIS A 321 11.95 -17.91 15.13
N SER A 322 11.33 -19.07 14.86
CA SER A 322 12.02 -20.35 14.88
C SER A 322 13.00 -20.37 13.73
N GLY A 323 14.24 -20.00 14.04
CA GLY A 323 15.36 -20.18 13.13
C GLY A 323 15.45 -21.62 12.65
N VAL A 324 15.54 -21.78 11.33
CA VAL A 324 16.03 -22.98 10.66
C VAL A 324 16.92 -22.47 9.52
N GLY A 325 18.22 -22.73 9.46
CA GLY A 325 19.12 -23.45 10.35
C GLY A 325 20.55 -23.07 10.00
N SER A 326 21.37 -22.86 11.01
CA SER A 326 22.82 -22.79 10.85
C SER A 326 23.38 -24.21 10.94
N THR A 327 24.00 -24.68 9.86
CA THR A 327 25.19 -25.56 9.90
C THR A 327 25.70 -25.77 8.48
N GLU A 328 26.89 -25.26 8.18
CA GLU A 328 28.04 -26.07 7.75
C GLU A 328 29.32 -25.34 8.18
N SER A 329 30.31 -26.11 8.64
CA SER A 329 31.53 -25.64 9.28
C SER A 329 32.52 -25.03 8.27
N PRO A 330 33.45 -24.15 8.69
CA PRO A 330 34.40 -23.52 7.77
C PRO A 330 35.44 -24.53 7.27
N SER A 331 35.55 -24.69 5.95
CA SER A 331 36.68 -25.37 5.32
C SER A 331 37.82 -24.38 5.03
N LYS A 332 39.05 -24.90 5.15
CA LYS A 332 40.33 -24.19 5.10
C LYS A 332 40.66 -23.61 3.72
N ALA A 333 41.10 -22.33 3.73
CA ALA A 333 42.22 -21.68 3.01
C ALA A 333 42.49 -21.95 1.49
N PRO A 334 43.06 -20.95 0.78
CA PRO A 334 42.64 -20.54 -0.57
C PRO A 334 43.43 -21.19 -1.72
N THR A 335 42.92 -21.13 -2.95
CA THR A 335 43.76 -21.33 -4.15
C THR A 335 43.36 -20.42 -5.32
N ILE A 336 44.38 -19.71 -5.77
CA ILE A 336 44.63 -18.84 -6.93
C ILE A 336 44.11 -19.32 -8.30
N SER A 337 43.39 -18.44 -9.02
CA SER A 337 43.75 -17.84 -10.35
C SER A 337 42.51 -17.35 -11.13
N PRO A 338 42.61 -16.27 -11.92
CA PRO A 338 41.47 -15.54 -12.47
C PRO A 338 41.00 -16.15 -13.80
N THR A 339 39.68 -16.29 -14.01
CA THR A 339 39.12 -16.44 -15.36
C THR A 339 37.69 -15.88 -15.41
N ALA A 340 37.53 -14.93 -16.34
CA ALA A 340 36.33 -14.38 -16.96
C ALA A 340 35.20 -13.82 -16.06
N ASN A 341 34.95 -12.51 -16.22
CA ASN A 341 33.77 -11.80 -15.73
C ASN A 341 32.49 -12.64 -15.88
N PRO A 342 31.76 -12.91 -14.78
CA PRO A 342 30.34 -13.21 -14.89
C PRO A 342 29.65 -11.86 -15.12
N THR A 343 29.11 -11.67 -16.32
CA THR A 343 27.96 -10.78 -16.50
C THR A 343 26.88 -11.29 -15.55
N ALA A 344 26.50 -10.51 -14.54
CA ALA A 344 25.38 -10.83 -13.67
C ALA A 344 24.10 -10.85 -14.52
N THR A 345 23.79 -12.02 -15.04
CA THR A 345 22.50 -12.33 -15.64
C THR A 345 21.64 -12.75 -14.47
N ARG A 346 20.68 -11.92 -14.06
CA ARG A 346 19.56 -12.40 -13.24
C ARG A 346 18.99 -13.62 -13.97
N SER A 347 18.88 -14.76 -13.29
CA SER A 347 18.32 -15.94 -13.94
C SER A 347 16.84 -15.72 -14.20
N ASP A 348 16.37 -16.10 -15.40
CA ASP A 348 14.95 -16.15 -15.79
C ASP A 348 14.05 -16.91 -14.78
N SER A 349 14.64 -17.64 -13.84
CA SER A 349 13.91 -18.40 -12.81
C SER A 349 13.17 -17.55 -11.79
N ASP A 350 13.56 -16.28 -11.62
CA ASP A 350 12.99 -15.40 -10.59
C ASP A 350 12.03 -14.35 -11.17
N GLU A 351 11.94 -14.27 -12.51
CA GLU A 351 10.96 -13.42 -13.18
C GLU A 351 9.57 -14.04 -13.01
N LYS A 352 8.68 -13.26 -12.39
CA LYS A 352 7.28 -13.63 -12.25
C LYS A 352 6.49 -13.10 -13.42
N SER A 353 5.35 -13.73 -13.66
CA SER A 353 4.37 -13.24 -14.63
C SER A 353 2.97 -13.34 -14.07
N ILE A 354 2.14 -12.37 -14.42
CA ILE A 354 0.69 -12.47 -14.30
C ILE A 354 0.10 -12.49 -15.70
N THR A 355 -0.47 -13.63 -16.04
CA THR A 355 -1.23 -13.83 -17.28
C THR A 355 -2.68 -13.45 -17.03
N THR A 356 -3.26 -12.67 -17.93
CA THR A 356 -4.68 -12.37 -17.88
C THR A 356 -5.53 -13.47 -18.52
N THR A 357 -5.87 -13.32 -19.79
CA THR A 357 -6.58 -14.30 -20.61
C THR A 357 -6.05 -14.23 -22.04
N TRP A 358 -6.18 -15.35 -22.75
CA TRP A 358 -5.91 -15.43 -24.18
C TRP A 358 -7.21 -15.62 -24.99
N GLU A 359 -8.37 -15.35 -24.38
CA GLU A 359 -9.67 -15.40 -25.06
C GLU A 359 -9.83 -14.24 -26.07
N SER A 360 -9.76 -14.53 -27.37
CA SER A 360 -9.92 -13.51 -28.42
C SER A 360 -11.32 -13.50 -29.05
N ASN A 361 -12.29 -12.89 -28.38
CA ASN A 361 -13.64 -12.72 -28.97
C ASN A 361 -13.85 -11.32 -29.59
N ASN A 362 -12.89 -10.41 -29.47
CA ASN A 362 -12.97 -9.05 -30.00
C ASN A 362 -11.56 -8.44 -30.22
N GLY A 363 -11.49 -7.23 -30.79
CA GLY A 363 -10.23 -6.50 -30.96
C GLY A 363 -10.43 -5.08 -31.47
N GLN A 364 -9.42 -4.25 -31.22
CA GLN A 364 -9.28 -2.88 -31.72
C GLN A 364 -7.80 -2.51 -31.67
N ALA A 365 -7.45 -1.28 -32.03
CA ALA A 365 -6.08 -0.82 -31.96
C ALA A 365 -5.46 -0.82 -30.57
N GLY A 366 -6.18 -0.40 -29.54
CA GLY A 366 -5.61 -0.28 -28.21
C GLY A 366 -6.52 -0.74 -27.09
N ASN A 367 -5.91 -0.88 -25.91
CA ASN A 367 -6.56 -1.27 -24.68
C ASN A 367 -5.99 -0.43 -23.52
N MET A 368 -6.84 0.18 -22.71
CA MET A 368 -6.45 0.84 -21.47
C MET A 368 -6.91 0.01 -20.28
N PHE A 369 -6.05 -0.15 -19.27
CA PHE A 369 -6.37 -0.85 -18.04
C PHE A 369 -5.50 -0.31 -16.89
N ASN A 370 -5.95 -0.54 -15.66
CA ASN A 370 -5.19 -0.22 -14.45
C ASN A 370 -4.53 -1.48 -13.91
N ILE A 371 -3.43 -1.30 -13.19
CA ILE A 371 -2.87 -2.27 -12.26
C ILE A 371 -2.68 -1.60 -10.90
N GLN A 372 -2.65 -2.40 -9.84
CA GLN A 372 -2.23 -1.97 -8.51
C GLN A 372 -1.30 -3.05 -7.93
N PRO A 373 0.00 -2.77 -7.79
CA PRO A 373 0.92 -3.65 -7.07
C PRO A 373 0.58 -3.67 -5.58
N TRP A 374 0.69 -4.84 -4.95
CA TRP A 374 0.62 -5.00 -3.49
C TRP A 374 2.01 -5.03 -2.85
N LYS A 375 3.03 -5.32 -3.67
CA LYS A 375 4.45 -5.17 -3.36
C LYS A 375 5.06 -4.24 -4.39
N THR A 376 6.19 -3.62 -4.07
CA THR A 376 6.95 -2.90 -5.09
C THR A 376 7.43 -3.93 -6.11
N ILE A 377 7.11 -3.68 -7.38
CA ILE A 377 7.50 -4.55 -8.49
C ILE A 377 8.29 -3.76 -9.51
N MET A 378 9.15 -4.46 -10.24
CA MET A 378 9.80 -3.95 -11.44
C MET A 378 9.22 -4.65 -12.65
N ILE A 379 8.38 -3.97 -13.41
CA ILE A 379 7.82 -4.47 -14.67
C ILE A 379 8.89 -4.40 -15.74
N THR A 380 9.19 -5.53 -16.36
CA THR A 380 10.29 -5.68 -17.31
C THR A 380 9.82 -5.84 -18.74
N SER A 381 8.64 -6.44 -18.95
CA SER A 381 8.10 -6.63 -20.28
C SER A 381 6.59 -6.91 -20.26
N PHE A 382 5.97 -6.79 -21.42
CA PHE A 382 4.62 -7.25 -21.70
C PHE A 382 4.65 -8.27 -22.83
N ASP A 383 3.75 -9.23 -22.80
CA ASP A 383 3.36 -9.95 -24.01
C ASP A 383 1.93 -9.52 -24.39
N LEU A 384 1.74 -9.15 -25.65
CA LEU A 384 0.44 -8.71 -26.18
C LEU A 384 -0.22 -9.81 -27.01
N HIS A 385 -1.55 -9.81 -27.06
CA HIS A 385 -2.31 -10.65 -27.98
C HIS A 385 -2.53 -9.94 -29.32
N CYS A 386 -1.68 -10.19 -30.30
CA CYS A 386 -1.81 -9.67 -31.66
C CYS A 386 -2.32 -10.74 -32.63
N GLU A 387 -3.40 -10.49 -33.39
CA GLU A 387 -3.87 -11.45 -34.40
C GLU A 387 -3.00 -11.49 -35.65
N LYS A 388 -2.31 -10.40 -35.97
CA LYS A 388 -1.48 -10.33 -37.18
C LYS A 388 -0.25 -11.22 -37.01
N THR A 389 0.29 -11.73 -38.11
CA THR A 389 1.56 -12.48 -38.18
C THR A 389 2.66 -11.70 -38.91
N GLU A 390 2.47 -10.39 -39.03
CA GLU A 390 3.34 -9.47 -39.74
C GLU A 390 3.78 -8.34 -38.81
N LEU A 391 4.64 -7.47 -39.33
CA LEU A 391 5.06 -6.25 -38.66
C LEU A 391 3.85 -5.34 -38.36
N VAL A 392 3.75 -4.91 -37.11
CA VAL A 392 2.80 -3.91 -36.58
C VAL A 392 3.56 -2.90 -35.73
N HIS A 393 3.10 -1.64 -35.76
CA HIS A 393 3.72 -0.57 -34.99
C HIS A 393 3.05 -0.46 -33.62
N LEU A 394 3.83 -0.63 -32.56
CA LEU A 394 3.40 -0.67 -31.16
C LEU A 394 3.78 0.63 -30.44
N LYS A 395 2.84 1.14 -29.64
CA LYS A 395 3.12 2.13 -28.60
C LYS A 395 2.57 1.67 -27.25
N ILE A 396 3.34 1.89 -26.19
CA ILE A 396 2.92 1.69 -24.81
C ILE A 396 3.05 3.02 -24.09
N TYR A 397 1.96 3.44 -23.47
CA TYR A 397 1.93 4.60 -22.58
C TYR A 397 1.67 4.12 -21.16
N MET A 398 2.22 4.86 -20.20
CA MET A 398 2.03 4.62 -18.79
C MET A 398 1.72 5.94 -18.10
N LYS A 399 0.85 5.90 -17.08
CA LYS A 399 0.69 7.00 -16.13
C LYS A 399 0.45 6.46 -14.72
N GLU A 400 0.86 7.23 -13.72
CA GLU A 400 0.46 7.01 -12.33
C GLU A 400 -1.02 7.44 -12.11
N GLY A 401 -1.76 6.69 -11.32
CA GLY A 401 -3.21 6.79 -11.12
C GLY A 401 -4.05 6.25 -12.28
N THR A 402 -5.38 6.28 -12.14
CA THR A 402 -6.36 5.71 -13.09
C THR A 402 -6.36 6.32 -14.50
N TYR A 403 -6.73 5.53 -15.52
CA TYR A 403 -7.01 6.05 -16.86
C TYR A 403 -8.41 6.67 -16.98
N ILE A 404 -9.31 6.37 -16.04
CA ILE A 404 -10.72 6.76 -16.12
C ILE A 404 -10.82 8.29 -16.13
N GLY A 405 -11.53 8.84 -17.12
CA GLY A 405 -11.60 10.28 -17.38
C GLY A 405 -10.49 10.83 -18.28
N PHE A 406 -9.48 10.02 -18.63
CA PHE A 406 -8.34 10.37 -19.49
C PHE A 406 -8.27 9.53 -20.77
N GLU A 407 -9.34 8.83 -21.13
CA GLU A 407 -9.40 7.88 -22.25
C GLU A 407 -9.17 8.53 -23.62
N ALA A 408 -9.47 9.82 -23.72
CA ALA A 408 -9.38 10.59 -24.95
C ALA A 408 -8.42 11.79 -24.81
N SER A 409 -7.49 11.71 -23.84
CA SER A 409 -6.60 12.81 -23.47
C SER A 409 -5.13 12.42 -23.61
N PRO A 410 -4.56 12.33 -24.82
CA PRO A 410 -3.14 11.96 -25.02
C PRO A 410 -2.17 12.80 -24.17
N ALA A 411 -2.44 14.10 -24.00
CA ALA A 411 -1.63 15.00 -23.19
C ALA A 411 -1.53 14.60 -21.70
N SER A 412 -2.49 13.84 -21.18
CA SER A 412 -2.49 13.36 -19.78
C SER A 412 -1.66 12.09 -19.58
N TRP A 413 -1.20 11.45 -20.67
CA TRP A 413 -0.39 10.23 -20.64
C TRP A 413 1.09 10.49 -20.92
N GLY A 414 1.44 11.69 -21.41
CA GLY A 414 2.81 12.02 -21.80
C GLY A 414 3.26 11.28 -23.07
N ASP A 415 4.57 11.17 -23.23
CA ASP A 415 5.19 10.41 -24.33
C ASP A 415 5.10 8.90 -24.06
N PRO A 416 5.05 8.05 -25.12
CA PRO A 416 5.05 6.61 -24.93
C PRO A 416 6.36 6.16 -24.29
N ILE A 417 6.27 5.25 -23.31
CA ILE A 417 7.44 4.62 -22.68
C ILE A 417 8.14 3.64 -23.62
N CYS A 418 7.43 3.12 -24.63
CA CYS A 418 7.93 2.24 -25.67
C CYS A 418 7.22 2.55 -26.98
N GLU A 419 7.99 2.77 -28.05
CA GLU A 419 7.52 2.95 -29.43
C GLU A 419 8.42 2.16 -30.36
N THR A 420 7.90 1.08 -30.95
CA THR A 420 8.71 0.13 -31.73
C THR A 420 7.85 -0.64 -32.74
N ASP A 421 8.50 -1.40 -33.62
CA ASP A 421 7.84 -2.34 -34.50
C ASP A 421 7.99 -3.77 -33.96
N VAL A 422 6.89 -4.52 -33.93
CA VAL A 422 6.86 -5.92 -33.48
C VAL A 422 6.25 -6.82 -34.57
N ILE A 423 6.72 -8.06 -34.68
CA ILE A 423 6.09 -9.06 -35.55
C ILE A 423 5.05 -9.80 -34.71
N GLY A 424 3.77 -9.57 -35.02
CA GLY A 424 2.68 -10.29 -34.35
C GLY A 424 2.82 -11.81 -34.50
N GLN A 425 2.33 -12.56 -33.51
CA GLN A 425 2.47 -14.03 -33.45
C GLN A 425 1.18 -14.78 -33.78
N GLY A 426 0.12 -14.08 -34.18
CA GLY A 426 -1.17 -14.69 -34.47
C GLY A 426 -2.02 -14.93 -33.23
N SER A 427 -3.33 -15.11 -33.44
CA SER A 427 -4.26 -15.25 -32.31
C SER A 427 -3.96 -16.48 -31.45
N GLY A 428 -3.90 -16.27 -30.14
CA GLY A 428 -3.65 -17.30 -29.12
C GLY A 428 -2.17 -17.47 -28.78
N ASN A 429 -1.28 -16.78 -29.50
CA ASN A 429 0.16 -16.80 -29.23
C ASN A 429 0.62 -15.46 -28.63
N PRO A 430 1.40 -15.47 -27.54
CA PRO A 430 2.00 -14.27 -26.99
C PRO A 430 2.90 -13.58 -28.04
N THR A 431 2.66 -12.30 -28.28
CA THR A 431 3.55 -11.44 -29.08
C THR A 431 4.41 -10.64 -28.09
N PRO A 432 5.68 -11.01 -27.87
CA PRO A 432 6.50 -10.34 -26.88
C PRO A 432 6.85 -8.92 -27.31
N VAL A 433 6.78 -7.98 -26.36
CA VAL A 433 7.41 -6.67 -26.53
C VAL A 433 8.93 -6.88 -26.55
N PRO A 434 9.67 -6.29 -27.51
CA PRO A 434 11.12 -6.43 -27.59
C PRO A 434 11.81 -6.00 -26.30
N ASP A 435 12.79 -6.79 -25.86
CA ASP A 435 13.63 -6.46 -24.71
C ASP A 435 14.26 -5.07 -24.87
N GLY A 436 14.22 -4.28 -23.80
CA GLY A 436 14.73 -2.91 -23.79
C GLY A 436 13.89 -1.89 -24.56
N CYS A 437 12.65 -2.21 -24.96
CA CYS A 437 11.75 -1.20 -25.55
C CYS A 437 11.41 -0.07 -24.57
N PHE A 438 11.40 -0.37 -23.28
CA PHE A 438 11.31 0.59 -22.19
C PHE A 438 12.27 0.19 -21.07
N ASP A 439 12.76 1.17 -20.30
CA ASP A 439 13.50 0.89 -19.07
C ASP A 439 12.55 0.26 -18.03
N PRO A 440 12.98 -0.75 -17.26
CA PRO A 440 12.13 -1.41 -16.26
C PRO A 440 11.39 -0.41 -15.37
N ILE A 441 10.09 -0.64 -15.19
CA ILE A 441 9.20 0.30 -14.50
C ILE A 441 9.09 -0.15 -13.04
N THR A 442 9.61 0.65 -12.12
CA THR A 442 9.32 0.48 -10.69
C THR A 442 7.91 0.98 -10.41
N ALA A 443 7.03 0.05 -10.05
CA ALA A 443 5.67 0.33 -9.63
C ALA A 443 5.58 0.08 -8.11
N ASP A 444 5.44 1.17 -7.35
CA ASP A 444 5.42 1.12 -5.89
C ASP A 444 4.17 0.38 -5.39
N ALA A 445 4.32 -0.33 -4.27
CA ALA A 445 3.20 -0.96 -3.59
C ALA A 445 2.06 0.05 -3.32
N PHE A 446 0.83 -0.44 -3.48
CA PHE A 446 -0.45 0.23 -3.24
C PHE A 446 -0.80 1.39 -4.17
N LYS A 447 0.11 1.84 -5.03
CA LYS A 447 -0.19 2.83 -6.06
C LYS A 447 -0.91 2.21 -7.24
N GLU A 448 -1.79 2.99 -7.86
CA GLU A 448 -2.42 2.58 -9.11
C GLU A 448 -1.60 3.09 -10.29
N TYR A 449 -1.40 2.24 -11.30
CA TYR A 449 -0.75 2.61 -12.55
C TYR A 449 -1.66 2.22 -13.70
N SER A 450 -1.73 3.07 -14.72
CA SER A 450 -2.50 2.80 -15.93
C SER A 450 -1.60 2.58 -17.10
N PHE A 451 -1.97 1.63 -17.94
CA PHE A 451 -1.31 1.36 -19.21
C PHE A 451 -2.27 1.57 -20.36
N TYR A 452 -1.77 2.17 -21.44
CA TYR A 452 -2.41 2.11 -22.75
C TYR A 452 -1.46 1.44 -23.73
N ILE A 453 -1.82 0.23 -24.13
CA ILE A 453 -1.09 -0.54 -25.13
C ILE A 453 -1.87 -0.41 -26.44
N THR A 454 -1.21 0.08 -27.50
CA THR A 454 -1.85 0.31 -28.80
C THR A 454 -0.99 -0.10 -29.96
N LEU A 455 -1.64 -0.63 -30.99
CA LEU A 455 -1.10 -0.77 -32.33
C LEU A 455 -1.67 0.34 -33.23
N THR A 456 -0.98 0.66 -34.33
CA THR A 456 -1.55 1.54 -35.38
C THR A 456 -2.68 0.87 -36.18
N THR A 457 -2.85 -0.44 -36.02
CA THR A 457 -3.85 -1.27 -36.68
C THR A 457 -4.83 -1.86 -35.68
N GLY A 458 -6.00 -2.32 -36.12
CA GLY A 458 -7.06 -2.88 -35.26
C GLY A 458 -6.80 -4.31 -34.77
N ASP A 459 -5.54 -4.74 -34.70
CA ASP A 459 -5.14 -6.15 -34.56
C ASP A 459 -4.83 -6.57 -33.11
N LEU A 460 -4.92 -5.65 -32.14
CA LEU A 460 -4.78 -5.96 -30.73
C LEU A 460 -6.08 -6.63 -30.24
N ARG A 461 -5.95 -7.83 -29.70
CA ARG A 461 -7.06 -8.65 -29.25
C ARG A 461 -7.28 -8.46 -27.75
N TYR A 462 -8.54 -8.38 -27.40
CA TYR A 462 -9.02 -8.28 -26.02
C TYR A 462 -10.31 -9.07 -25.89
N THR A 463 -10.72 -9.37 -24.65
CA THR A 463 -12.01 -10.02 -24.40
C THR A 463 -13.10 -8.99 -24.13
N LYS A 464 -14.18 -9.06 -24.91
CA LYS A 464 -15.45 -8.38 -24.61
C LYS A 464 -16.22 -9.18 -23.56
N ILE A 465 -16.64 -8.47 -22.52
CA ILE A 465 -17.63 -8.92 -21.53
C ILE A 465 -18.92 -8.10 -21.65
N ASN A 466 -20.03 -8.62 -21.14
CA ASN A 466 -21.38 -8.07 -21.35
C ASN A 466 -21.94 -7.28 -20.15
N ASN A 467 -21.17 -7.15 -19.07
CA ASN A 467 -21.57 -6.50 -17.82
C ASN A 467 -20.90 -5.12 -17.72
N ASP A 468 -21.44 -4.18 -16.96
CA ASP A 468 -20.91 -2.81 -16.82
C ASP A 468 -19.92 -2.70 -15.66
N ASP A 469 -18.88 -3.54 -15.72
CA ASP A 469 -17.94 -3.81 -14.62
C ASP A 469 -16.55 -3.21 -14.94
N GLU A 470 -16.47 -2.04 -15.59
CA GLU A 470 -15.19 -1.34 -15.82
C GLU A 470 -14.53 -0.96 -14.48
N GLY A 471 -13.21 -1.16 -14.35
CA GLY A 471 -12.47 -0.86 -13.12
C GLY A 471 -12.60 -1.91 -12.00
N ASP A 472 -13.38 -2.97 -12.21
CA ASP A 472 -13.42 -4.13 -11.31
C ASP A 472 -12.15 -4.98 -11.45
N VAL A 473 -11.88 -5.85 -10.45
CA VAL A 473 -10.79 -6.81 -10.52
C VAL A 473 -11.00 -7.74 -11.71
N PHE A 474 -9.94 -7.91 -12.49
CA PHE A 474 -9.90 -8.88 -13.58
C PHE A 474 -9.14 -10.13 -13.16
N VAL A 475 -7.86 -9.99 -12.85
CA VAL A 475 -7.00 -11.08 -12.35
C VAL A 475 -6.06 -10.50 -11.30
N GLU A 476 -5.68 -11.31 -10.32
CA GLU A 476 -4.73 -10.92 -9.29
C GLU A 476 -3.91 -12.12 -8.84
N ASN A 477 -2.77 -11.82 -8.22
CA ASN A 477 -1.97 -12.78 -7.47
C ASN A 477 -1.45 -12.13 -6.18
N SER A 478 -0.48 -12.75 -5.51
CA SER A 478 0.08 -12.23 -4.25
C SER A 478 0.85 -10.92 -4.38
N ASP A 479 1.17 -10.48 -5.61
CA ASP A 479 2.11 -9.40 -5.87
C ASP A 479 1.42 -8.19 -6.52
N LEU A 480 0.41 -8.38 -7.39
CA LEU A 480 -0.36 -7.29 -7.99
C LEU A 480 -1.78 -7.71 -8.45
N THR A 481 -2.66 -6.71 -8.61
CA THR A 481 -3.99 -6.83 -9.22
C THR A 481 -4.04 -6.11 -10.57
N VAL A 482 -4.68 -6.72 -11.56
CA VAL A 482 -5.01 -6.13 -12.87
C VAL A 482 -6.51 -5.89 -12.95
N PHE A 483 -6.93 -4.69 -13.38
CA PHE A 483 -8.33 -4.29 -13.45
C PHE A 483 -8.90 -4.37 -14.87
N ARG A 484 -10.22 -4.53 -14.95
CA ARG A 484 -10.98 -4.55 -16.20
C ARG A 484 -10.91 -3.17 -16.85
N GLY A 485 -10.58 -3.16 -18.14
CA GLY A 485 -10.27 -1.95 -18.87
C GLY A 485 -11.27 -1.61 -19.97
N ILE A 486 -10.78 -0.93 -21.00
CA ILE A 486 -11.52 -0.49 -22.18
C ILE A 486 -10.74 -0.70 -23.47
N GLY A 487 -11.46 -0.99 -24.55
CA GLY A 487 -10.88 -1.02 -25.90
C GLY A 487 -10.95 0.37 -26.53
N VAL A 488 -9.90 0.80 -27.20
CA VAL A 488 -9.79 2.17 -27.72
C VAL A 488 -9.26 2.14 -29.15
N ARG A 489 -9.88 2.91 -30.06
CA ARG A 489 -9.36 3.10 -31.41
C ARG A 489 -8.05 3.90 -31.38
N TYR A 490 -7.15 3.61 -32.31
CA TYR A 490 -5.96 4.41 -32.56
C TYR A 490 -6.40 5.85 -32.87
N GLU A 491 -5.88 6.92 -32.29
CA GLU A 491 -4.72 7.20 -31.41
C GLU A 491 -5.27 7.85 -30.12
N PHE A 492 -6.00 7.07 -29.29
CA PHE A 492 -7.00 7.56 -28.32
C PHE A 492 -8.24 8.17 -29.01
N GLY A 493 -8.51 7.72 -30.22
CA GLY A 493 -9.36 8.38 -31.21
C GLY A 493 -10.86 8.07 -31.08
N GLY A 494 -11.76 9.05 -31.13
CA GLY A 494 -11.50 10.48 -31.27
C GLY A 494 -12.78 11.33 -31.17
N ILE A 495 -12.60 12.60 -30.76
CA ILE A 495 -13.55 13.66 -30.36
C ILE A 495 -14.60 13.22 -29.32
N LYS A 496 -14.68 13.93 -28.18
CA LYS A 496 -15.75 13.77 -27.18
C LYS A 496 -17.12 13.67 -27.88
N GLY A 497 -17.72 12.48 -27.86
CA GLY A 497 -19.04 12.20 -28.41
C GLY A 497 -19.14 11.35 -29.68
N ALA A 498 -18.03 10.93 -30.32
CA ALA A 498 -18.10 10.25 -31.64
C ALA A 498 -17.83 8.72 -31.66
N GLY A 499 -17.78 8.05 -30.51
CA GLY A 499 -17.68 6.58 -30.46
C GLY A 499 -16.31 6.04 -30.89
N GLY A 500 -15.44 5.81 -29.92
CA GLY A 500 -14.12 5.19 -30.14
C GLY A 500 -13.57 4.47 -28.90
N VAL A 501 -14.33 4.48 -27.81
CA VAL A 501 -14.06 3.75 -26.57
C VAL A 501 -15.13 2.68 -26.39
N TYR A 502 -14.69 1.47 -26.11
CA TYR A 502 -15.50 0.28 -26.00
C TYR A 502 -15.40 -0.27 -24.58
N ARG A 503 -16.53 -0.34 -23.88
CA ARG A 503 -16.59 -0.71 -22.47
C ARG A 503 -17.37 -2.00 -22.21
N PRO A 504 -17.01 -2.76 -21.17
CA PRO A 504 -15.64 -2.97 -20.69
C PRO A 504 -14.89 -3.90 -21.63
N ARG A 505 -13.56 -3.84 -21.68
CA ARG A 505 -12.70 -4.80 -22.39
C ARG A 505 -11.56 -5.26 -21.50
N LEU A 506 -11.38 -6.57 -21.43
CA LEU A 506 -10.33 -7.20 -20.66
C LEU A 506 -9.05 -7.24 -21.50
N TRP A 507 -7.94 -6.76 -20.97
CA TRP A 507 -6.67 -6.82 -21.68
C TRP A 507 -6.13 -8.24 -21.72
N ASN A 508 -5.72 -8.70 -22.90
CA ASN A 508 -5.19 -10.04 -23.12
C ASN A 508 -3.67 -9.97 -23.26
N GLY A 509 -2.97 -10.50 -22.27
CA GLY A 509 -1.52 -10.53 -22.29
C GLY A 509 -0.89 -10.98 -20.98
N ASP A 510 0.44 -10.91 -20.96
CA ASP A 510 1.26 -11.20 -19.80
C ASP A 510 1.98 -9.94 -19.34
N ILE A 511 1.98 -9.68 -18.03
CA ILE A 511 2.87 -8.69 -17.42
C ILE A 511 4.00 -9.47 -16.78
N LYS A 512 5.25 -9.20 -17.19
CA LYS A 512 6.46 -9.81 -16.64
C LYS A 512 7.13 -8.84 -15.69
N TYR A 513 7.49 -9.32 -14.51
CA TYR A 513 8.04 -8.47 -13.46
C TYR A 513 8.86 -9.25 -12.44
N TYR A 514 9.67 -8.52 -11.71
CA TYR A 514 10.28 -8.99 -10.47
C TYR A 514 9.57 -8.33 -9.29
N VAL A 515 9.40 -9.06 -8.20
CA VAL A 515 9.08 -8.44 -6.91
C VAL A 515 10.37 -7.87 -6.35
N GLU A 516 10.34 -6.61 -5.93
CA GLU A 516 11.39 -6.06 -5.08
C GLU A 516 11.21 -6.62 -3.67
N ASP A 517 11.60 -7.89 -3.47
CA ASP A 517 11.88 -8.40 -2.13
C ASP A 517 13.21 -7.77 -1.67
N GLU A 518 13.34 -7.46 -0.36
CA GLU A 518 14.62 -7.04 0.22
C GLU A 518 15.73 -8.00 -0.24
N CYS A 519 16.66 -7.47 -1.02
CA CYS A 519 17.62 -8.22 -1.84
C CYS A 519 18.20 -9.47 -1.13
N HIS A 520 17.91 -10.66 -1.68
CA HIS A 520 18.48 -11.94 -1.23
C HIS A 520 20.02 -12.06 -1.41
N MET A 521 20.71 -11.03 -1.94
CA MET A 521 22.18 -11.03 -2.13
C MET A 521 22.93 -10.10 -1.18
N LYS A 522 22.28 -9.49 -0.18
CA LYS A 522 22.98 -8.67 0.83
C LYS A 522 23.95 -9.55 1.62
N GLY A 523 25.25 -9.34 1.42
CA GLY A 523 26.32 -10.12 2.07
C GLY A 523 26.95 -11.22 1.22
N GLU A 524 26.48 -11.44 -0.02
CA GLU A 524 27.05 -12.46 -0.92
C GLU A 524 28.31 -11.94 -1.65
N PRO A 525 29.29 -12.82 -1.96
CA PRO A 525 30.49 -12.45 -2.69
C PRO A 525 30.17 -12.05 -4.14
N CYS A 526 30.70 -10.92 -4.57
CA CYS A 526 30.55 -10.42 -5.94
C CYS A 526 31.87 -9.87 -6.49
N ASN A 527 31.93 -9.57 -7.78
CA ASN A 527 33.11 -8.95 -8.38
C ASN A 527 32.98 -7.42 -8.30
N VAL A 528 33.95 -6.76 -7.67
CA VAL A 528 33.95 -5.30 -7.47
C VAL A 528 33.64 -4.57 -8.78
N GLY A 529 32.60 -3.73 -8.75
CA GLY A 529 32.13 -2.97 -9.92
C GLY A 529 31.09 -3.68 -10.81
N SER A 530 30.62 -4.89 -10.47
CA SER A 530 29.43 -5.48 -11.11
C SER A 530 28.14 -5.03 -10.42
N ASP A 531 27.06 -4.89 -11.17
CA ASP A 531 25.73 -4.67 -10.60
C ASP A 531 25.26 -5.94 -9.88
N CYS A 532 24.84 -5.77 -8.63
CA CYS A 532 24.29 -6.83 -7.80
C CYS A 532 22.78 -6.94 -7.95
N CYS A 533 22.09 -5.80 -8.04
CA CYS A 533 20.68 -5.65 -8.38
C CYS A 533 20.38 -4.17 -8.69
N VAL A 534 19.12 -3.84 -8.98
CA VAL A 534 18.71 -2.45 -9.20
C VAL A 534 19.02 -1.63 -7.95
N ARG A 535 19.84 -0.58 -8.12
CA ARG A 535 20.41 0.32 -7.08
C ARG A 535 21.47 -0.27 -6.14
N HIS A 536 22.11 -1.41 -6.45
CA HIS A 536 23.24 -1.94 -5.67
C HIS A 536 24.43 -2.32 -6.55
N VAL A 537 25.62 -1.87 -6.16
CA VAL A 537 26.89 -2.20 -6.82
C VAL A 537 27.75 -3.05 -5.89
N CYS A 538 28.51 -3.96 -6.48
CA CYS A 538 29.48 -4.72 -5.73
C CYS A 538 30.61 -3.80 -5.22
N ASN A 539 30.68 -3.59 -3.90
CA ASN A 539 31.69 -2.79 -3.24
C ASN A 539 32.51 -3.66 -2.29
N ASP A 540 33.84 -3.64 -2.41
CA ASP A 540 34.75 -4.51 -1.64
C ASP A 540 34.44 -6.02 -1.71
N GLY A 541 33.83 -6.46 -2.80
CA GLY A 541 33.52 -7.87 -3.04
C GLY A 541 32.22 -8.34 -2.39
N VAL A 542 31.39 -7.42 -1.90
CA VAL A 542 30.08 -7.69 -1.31
C VAL A 542 29.04 -6.76 -1.93
N CYS A 543 27.83 -7.27 -2.13
CA CYS A 543 26.73 -6.44 -2.65
C CYS A 543 26.29 -5.40 -1.60
N ASP A 544 26.43 -4.12 -1.94
CA ASP A 544 26.08 -2.98 -1.10
C ASP A 544 25.32 -1.90 -1.91
N TYR A 545 24.64 -0.98 -1.23
CA TYR A 545 23.84 0.07 -1.89
C TYR A 545 24.73 0.95 -2.78
N MET A 546 24.18 1.41 -3.92
CA MET A 546 24.80 2.46 -4.73
C MET A 546 24.94 3.73 -3.88
N VAL A 547 26.17 4.00 -3.43
CA VAL A 547 26.58 5.36 -3.07
C VAL A 547 26.80 6.09 -4.38
N ASP A 548 25.90 7.04 -4.69
CA ASP A 548 25.94 7.82 -5.92
C ASP A 548 27.35 8.35 -6.21
N ALA A 549 27.89 7.96 -7.35
CA ALA A 549 29.18 8.41 -7.84
C ALA A 549 29.11 9.91 -8.14
N VAL A 550 29.78 10.71 -7.31
CA VAL A 550 30.09 12.11 -7.60
C VAL A 550 31.04 12.14 -8.80
N TYR A 551 30.53 12.52 -9.97
CA TYR A 551 31.36 12.90 -11.11
C TYR A 551 32.12 14.19 -10.75
N PHE A 552 33.46 14.10 -10.82
CA PHE A 552 34.39 15.23 -10.67
C PHE A 552 34.36 16.20 -11.84
#